data_AF-A0A3M3ENJ4-F1
#
_entry.id   AF-A0A3M3ENJ4-F1
#
_cell.length_a   1.000
_cell.length_b   1.000
_cell.length_c   1.000
_cell.angle_alpha   90.00
_cell.angle_beta   90.00
_cell.angle_gamma   90.00
#
_symmetry.space_group_name_H-M   'P 1'
#
loop_
_entity.id
_entity.type
_entity.pdbx_description
1 polymer ?
#
loop_
_entity_poly.entity_id
_entity_poly.type
_entity_poly.pdbx_seq_one_letter_code
_entity_poly.pdbx_strand_id
1 'polypeptide(L)'
;MGTVVKARREWHMLDPDVLHWLMQSSPQNEFFGLLTSVRSIIEPAAAALAAQFATDADIAAIREAYERMDAAPTPEALLQPDLDFHSRIADATHNDLLANLCNMLSVAIAEALKHSNQRPNLHELAMPRHKAILTAIENRDALGARHATLVQLDDARSALNVVLGNETN
;
A
#
# COMPACT_ATOMS: atom_id res chain seq x y z
N MET A 1 -40.06 -14.58 4.75
CA MET A 1 -38.71 -14.86 4.24
C MET A 1 -37.72 -14.10 5.11
N GLY A 2 -36.60 -14.72 5.48
CA GLY A 2 -35.57 -14.09 6.32
C GLY A 2 -34.26 -13.93 5.57
N THR A 3 -33.43 -13.00 6.02
CA THR A 3 -32.07 -12.81 5.53
C THR A 3 -31.15 -13.84 6.16
N VAL A 4 -30.37 -14.57 5.35
CA VAL A 4 -29.34 -15.52 5.84
C VAL A 4 -27.97 -14.95 5.52
N VAL A 5 -27.13 -14.81 6.54
CA VAL A 5 -25.74 -14.36 6.38
C VAL A 5 -24.92 -15.52 5.79
N LYS A 6 -24.25 -15.28 4.67
CA LYS A 6 -23.36 -16.27 4.03
C LYS A 6 -22.10 -16.52 4.86
N ALA A 7 -21.49 -17.69 4.67
CA ALA A 7 -20.18 -17.97 5.25
C ALA A 7 -19.14 -16.95 4.79
N ARG A 8 -18.19 -16.57 5.68
CA ARG A 8 -17.21 -15.49 5.45
C ARG A 8 -16.40 -15.67 4.14
N ARG A 9 -16.07 -16.90 3.75
CA ARG A 9 -15.36 -17.21 2.49
C ARG A 9 -16.12 -16.86 1.21
N GLU A 10 -17.44 -16.70 1.30
CA GLU A 10 -18.33 -16.37 0.18
C GLU A 10 -18.59 -14.86 0.11
N TRP A 11 -17.97 -14.08 0.99
CA TRP A 11 -18.04 -12.63 0.94
C TRP A 11 -17.09 -12.12 -0.13
N HIS A 12 -17.54 -11.14 -0.90
CA HIS A 12 -16.68 -10.40 -1.81
C HIS A 12 -15.81 -9.46 -0.97
N MET A 13 -14.66 -9.94 -0.51
CA MET A 13 -13.81 -9.19 0.44
C MET A 13 -13.25 -7.88 -0.10
N LEU A 14 -13.26 -7.69 -1.42
CA LEU A 14 -12.84 -6.44 -2.08
C LEU A 14 -14.04 -5.55 -2.46
N ASP A 15 -15.27 -5.96 -2.11
CA ASP A 15 -16.44 -5.11 -2.26
C ASP A 15 -16.34 -3.93 -1.28
N PRO A 16 -16.55 -2.69 -1.74
CA PRO A 16 -16.42 -1.50 -0.89
C PRO A 16 -17.28 -1.53 0.37
N ASP A 17 -18.52 -2.05 0.28
CA ASP A 17 -19.42 -2.12 1.43
C ASP A 17 -18.94 -3.18 2.43
N VAL A 18 -18.47 -4.33 1.93
CA VAL A 18 -17.90 -5.39 2.78
C VAL A 18 -16.62 -4.92 3.47
N LEU A 19 -15.73 -4.21 2.74
CA LEU A 19 -14.52 -3.61 3.31
C LEU A 19 -14.88 -2.61 4.40
N HIS A 20 -15.84 -1.72 4.13
CA HIS A 20 -16.33 -0.74 5.08
C HIS A 20 -16.89 -1.39 6.35
N TRP A 21 -17.72 -2.44 6.22
CA TRP A 21 -18.24 -3.18 7.36
C TRP A 21 -17.13 -3.88 8.15
N LEU A 22 -16.17 -4.52 7.48
CA LEU A 22 -15.06 -5.19 8.15
C LEU A 22 -14.21 -4.20 8.96
N MET A 23 -13.99 -3.02 8.42
CA MET A 23 -13.28 -1.93 9.12
C MET A 23 -14.02 -1.42 10.36
N GLN A 24 -15.35 -1.39 10.33
CA GLN A 24 -16.16 -0.94 11.48
C GLN A 24 -16.38 -2.02 12.55
N SER A 25 -16.38 -3.29 12.15
CA SER A 25 -16.80 -4.41 13.01
C SER A 25 -15.66 -5.28 13.54
N SER A 26 -14.49 -5.24 12.91
CA SER A 26 -13.31 -5.98 13.37
C SER A 26 -12.42 -5.08 14.24
N PRO A 27 -11.69 -5.65 15.22
CA PRO A 27 -10.57 -4.94 15.81
C PRO A 27 -9.65 -4.44 14.69
N GLN A 28 -9.31 -3.15 14.69
CA GLN A 28 -8.60 -2.49 13.59
C GLN A 28 -7.30 -3.23 13.23
N ASN A 29 -6.62 -3.80 14.22
CA ASN A 29 -5.40 -4.58 14.06
C ASN A 29 -5.56 -5.85 13.18
N GLU A 30 -6.71 -6.53 13.21
CA GLU A 30 -6.94 -7.75 12.44
C GLU A 30 -7.07 -7.44 10.94
N PHE A 31 -7.84 -6.40 10.61
CA PHE A 31 -8.04 -5.97 9.23
C PHE A 31 -6.75 -5.42 8.60
N PHE A 32 -6.00 -4.58 9.33
CA PHE A 32 -4.69 -4.10 8.89
C PHE A 32 -3.70 -5.25 8.68
N GLY A 33 -3.72 -6.27 9.53
CA GLY A 33 -2.89 -7.47 9.39
C GLY A 33 -3.20 -8.26 8.11
N LEU A 34 -4.48 -8.41 7.77
CA LEU A 34 -4.92 -9.06 6.53
C LEU A 34 -4.44 -8.28 5.29
N LEU A 35 -4.66 -6.96 5.25
CA LEU A 35 -4.21 -6.12 4.14
C LEU A 35 -2.68 -6.18 3.98
N THR A 36 -1.94 -5.99 5.07
CA THR A 36 -0.46 -6.02 5.06
C THR A 36 0.10 -7.36 4.57
N SER A 37 -0.57 -8.46 4.90
CA SER A 37 -0.19 -9.80 4.44
C SER A 37 -0.34 -9.94 2.92
N VAL A 38 -1.42 -9.42 2.34
CA VAL A 38 -1.64 -9.43 0.88
C VAL A 38 -0.64 -8.50 0.17
N ARG A 39 -0.43 -7.29 0.69
CA ARG A 39 0.55 -6.33 0.14
C ARG A 39 1.95 -6.93 0.05
N SER A 40 2.38 -7.64 1.10
CA SER A 40 3.69 -8.31 1.17
C SER A 40 3.91 -9.39 0.10
N ILE A 41 2.83 -9.90 -0.50
CA ILE A 41 2.89 -10.86 -1.61
C ILE A 41 2.90 -10.12 -2.95
N ILE A 42 2.02 -9.12 -3.10
CA ILE A 42 1.71 -8.50 -4.39
C ILE A 42 2.65 -7.35 -4.74
N GLU A 43 2.86 -6.39 -3.83
CA GLU A 43 3.62 -5.17 -4.13
C GLU A 43 5.09 -5.44 -4.49
N PRO A 44 5.83 -6.35 -3.82
CA PRO A 44 7.19 -6.66 -4.23
C PRO A 44 7.28 -7.27 -5.63
N ALA A 45 6.28 -8.06 -6.03
CA ALA A 45 6.21 -8.60 -7.37
C ALA A 45 5.88 -7.51 -8.40
N ALA A 46 4.95 -6.60 -8.07
CA ALA A 46 4.62 -5.45 -8.91
C ALA A 46 5.84 -4.54 -9.12
N ALA A 47 6.59 -4.20 -8.07
CA ALA A 47 7.81 -3.40 -8.19
C ALA A 47 8.88 -4.07 -9.06
N ALA A 48 9.06 -5.39 -8.93
CA ALA A 48 9.98 -6.16 -9.77
C ALA A 48 9.55 -6.18 -11.25
N LEU A 49 8.25 -6.26 -11.52
CA LEU A 49 7.70 -6.20 -12.87
C LEU A 49 7.84 -4.80 -13.45
N ALA A 50 7.55 -3.75 -12.68
CA ALA A 50 7.74 -2.37 -13.08
C ALA A 50 9.21 -2.11 -13.47
N ALA A 51 10.18 -2.56 -12.67
CA ALA A 51 11.59 -2.46 -13.01
C ALA A 51 11.94 -3.12 -14.36
N GLN A 52 11.28 -4.23 -14.71
CA GLN A 52 11.51 -4.94 -15.97
C GLN A 52 10.81 -4.30 -17.17
N PHE A 53 9.57 -3.83 -16.99
CA PHE A 53 8.67 -3.53 -18.10
C PHE A 53 8.34 -2.05 -18.28
N ALA A 54 8.56 -1.20 -17.26
CA ALA A 54 8.21 0.21 -17.32
C ALA A 54 8.77 0.89 -18.57
N THR A 55 8.06 1.81 -19.17
CA THR A 55 8.65 2.72 -20.15
C THR A 55 9.37 3.88 -19.45
N ASP A 56 10.14 4.67 -20.19
CA ASP A 56 10.76 5.88 -19.64
C ASP A 56 9.70 6.89 -19.16
N ALA A 57 8.53 6.90 -19.81
CA ALA A 57 7.39 7.71 -19.40
C ALA A 57 6.80 7.23 -18.06
N ASP A 58 6.71 5.91 -17.85
CA ASP A 58 6.24 5.36 -16.58
C ASP A 58 7.22 5.67 -15.45
N ILE A 59 8.52 5.52 -15.70
CA ILE A 59 9.56 5.88 -14.72
C ILE A 59 9.49 7.38 -14.38
N ALA A 60 9.26 8.24 -15.36
CA ALA A 60 9.06 9.67 -15.12
C ALA A 60 7.82 9.94 -14.26
N ALA A 61 6.71 9.25 -14.50
CA ALA A 61 5.50 9.39 -13.70
C ALA A 61 5.66 8.87 -12.26
N ILE A 62 6.39 7.77 -12.05
CA ILE A 62 6.74 7.26 -10.71
C ILE A 62 7.61 8.28 -9.98
N ARG A 63 8.61 8.86 -10.67
CA ARG A 63 9.49 9.89 -10.10
C ARG A 63 8.71 11.15 -9.69
N GLU A 64 7.81 11.62 -10.54
CA GLU A 64 6.96 12.79 -10.25
C GLU A 64 6.11 12.55 -8.98
N ALA A 65 5.53 11.35 -8.85
CA ALA A 65 4.78 10.98 -7.65
C ALA A 65 5.68 10.97 -6.40
N TYR A 66 6.89 10.42 -6.49
CA TYR A 66 7.88 10.46 -5.41
C TYR A 66 8.26 11.90 -5.02
N GLU A 67 8.50 12.78 -5.99
CA GLU A 67 8.84 14.18 -5.72
C GLU A 67 7.70 14.92 -5.01
N ARG A 68 6.44 14.60 -5.34
CA ARG A 68 5.28 15.11 -4.58
C ARG A 68 5.22 14.59 -3.15
N MET A 69 5.65 13.35 -2.90
CA MET A 69 5.78 12.81 -1.54
C MET A 69 6.85 13.55 -0.75
N ASP A 70 8.01 13.77 -1.36
CA ASP A 70 9.17 14.44 -0.75
C ASP A 70 8.88 15.92 -0.42
N ALA A 71 8.05 16.56 -1.25
CA ALA A 71 7.62 17.95 -1.05
C ALA A 71 6.41 18.10 -0.10
N ALA A 72 5.82 17.01 0.38
CA ALA A 72 4.62 17.07 1.22
C ALA A 72 4.94 17.68 2.61
N PRO A 73 4.28 18.78 3.01
CA PRO A 73 4.62 19.47 4.26
C PRO A 73 4.04 18.80 5.51
N THR A 74 3.05 17.92 5.35
CA THR A 74 2.37 17.25 6.46
C THR A 74 2.01 15.79 6.10
N PRO A 75 1.82 14.92 7.11
CA PRO A 75 1.37 13.54 6.88
C PRO A 75 0.05 13.44 6.10
N GLU A 76 -0.84 14.41 6.24
CA GLU A 76 -2.12 14.44 5.51
C GLU A 76 -1.92 14.78 4.04
N ALA A 77 -1.00 15.71 3.75
CA ALA A 77 -0.64 16.07 2.39
C ALA A 77 0.13 14.95 1.67
N LEU A 78 0.76 14.05 2.43
CA LEU A 78 1.51 12.90 1.90
C LEU A 78 0.61 11.77 1.38
N LEU A 79 -0.57 11.58 1.96
CA LEU A 79 -1.39 10.40 1.68
C LEU A 79 -1.68 10.23 0.19
N GLN A 80 -2.09 11.30 -0.50
CA GLN A 80 -2.41 11.20 -1.92
C GLN A 80 -1.16 10.93 -2.80
N PRO A 81 -0.04 11.66 -2.63
CA PRO A 81 1.22 11.31 -3.30
C PRO A 81 1.72 9.89 -3.06
N ASP A 82 1.59 9.35 -1.85
CA ASP A 82 1.97 7.97 -1.51
C ASP A 82 1.14 6.94 -2.29
N LEU A 83 -0.19 7.13 -2.31
CA LEU A 83 -1.11 6.29 -3.11
C LEU A 83 -0.81 6.39 -4.61
N ASP A 84 -0.54 7.61 -5.10
CA ASP A 84 -0.17 7.84 -6.49
C ASP A 84 1.13 7.09 -6.83
N PHE A 85 2.15 7.15 -5.98
CA PHE A 85 3.42 6.46 -6.19
C PHE A 85 3.23 4.95 -6.35
N HIS A 86 2.48 4.32 -5.44
CA HIS A 86 2.17 2.89 -5.52
C HIS A 86 1.33 2.54 -6.75
N SER A 87 0.36 3.40 -7.10
CA SER A 87 -0.47 3.22 -8.29
C SER A 87 0.36 3.28 -9.58
N ARG A 88 1.27 4.25 -9.70
CA ARG A 88 2.18 4.38 -10.86
C ARG A 88 3.11 3.18 -11.00
N ILE A 89 3.61 2.63 -9.90
CA ILE A 89 4.41 1.39 -9.95
C ILE A 89 3.57 0.23 -10.49
N ALA A 90 2.32 0.11 -10.04
CA ALA A 90 1.43 -0.95 -10.48
C ALA A 90 1.05 -0.81 -11.97
N ASP A 91 0.77 0.41 -12.44
CA ASP A 91 0.50 0.70 -13.86
C ASP A 91 1.71 0.39 -14.75
N ALA A 92 2.91 0.69 -14.26
CA ALA A 92 4.18 0.45 -14.96
C ALA A 92 4.51 -1.04 -15.16
N THR A 93 3.72 -1.95 -14.56
CA THR A 93 3.80 -3.38 -14.86
C THR A 93 3.18 -3.74 -16.21
N HIS A 94 2.40 -2.83 -16.80
CA HIS A 94 1.57 -3.05 -17.99
C HIS A 94 0.69 -4.30 -17.90
N ASN A 95 0.25 -4.62 -16.68
CA ASN A 95 -0.70 -5.69 -16.38
C ASN A 95 -1.91 -5.09 -15.68
N ASP A 96 -2.95 -4.77 -16.46
CA ASP A 96 -4.15 -4.09 -15.97
C ASP A 96 -4.82 -4.84 -14.81
N LEU A 97 -4.78 -6.18 -14.81
CA LEU A 97 -5.34 -6.97 -13.72
C LEU A 97 -4.57 -6.76 -12.40
N LEU A 98 -3.24 -6.77 -12.49
CA LEU A 98 -2.37 -6.50 -11.35
C LEU A 98 -2.51 -5.06 -10.87
N ALA A 99 -2.55 -4.09 -11.79
CA ALA A 99 -2.74 -2.68 -11.48
C ALA A 99 -4.07 -2.45 -10.74
N ASN A 100 -5.17 -3.02 -11.23
CA ASN A 100 -6.46 -2.95 -10.57
C ASN A 100 -6.45 -3.58 -9.18
N LEU A 101 -5.80 -4.72 -8.99
CA LEU A 101 -5.66 -5.36 -7.69
C LEU A 101 -4.88 -4.48 -6.71
N CYS A 102 -3.73 -3.94 -7.11
CA CYS A 102 -2.93 -3.03 -6.29
C CYS A 102 -3.73 -1.77 -5.93
N ASN A 103 -4.42 -1.15 -6.90
CA ASN A 103 -5.22 0.05 -6.67
C ASN A 103 -6.36 -0.20 -5.66
N MET A 104 -7.05 -1.34 -5.75
CA MET A 104 -8.06 -1.73 -4.76
C MET A 104 -7.47 -1.85 -3.35
N LEU A 105 -6.29 -2.47 -3.21
CA LEU A 105 -5.61 -2.57 -1.93
C LEU A 105 -5.21 -1.18 -1.39
N SER A 106 -4.68 -0.30 -2.24
CA SER A 106 -4.33 1.09 -1.88
C SER A 106 -5.53 1.86 -1.33
N VAL A 107 -6.70 1.74 -1.97
CA VAL A 107 -7.94 2.38 -1.48
C VAL A 107 -8.34 1.84 -0.10
N ALA A 108 -8.30 0.52 0.08
CA ALA A 108 -8.65 -0.10 1.37
C ALA A 108 -7.71 0.36 2.50
N ILE A 109 -6.42 0.48 2.22
CA ILE A 109 -5.43 0.98 3.18
C ILE A 109 -5.65 2.46 3.50
N ALA A 110 -5.88 3.29 2.47
CA ALA A 110 -6.15 4.71 2.66
C ALA A 110 -7.37 4.93 3.56
N GLU A 111 -8.44 4.16 3.34
CA GLU A 111 -9.63 4.23 4.16
C GLU A 111 -9.35 3.76 5.59
N ALA A 112 -8.61 2.67 5.76
CA ALA A 112 -8.21 2.18 7.08
C ALA A 112 -7.37 3.22 7.85
N LEU A 113 -6.47 3.93 7.18
CA LEU A 113 -5.65 4.97 7.78
C LEU A 113 -6.44 6.23 8.14
N LYS A 114 -7.47 6.61 7.37
CA LYS A 114 -8.37 7.73 7.71
C LYS A 114 -9.16 7.45 9.00
N HIS A 115 -9.56 6.20 9.20
CA HIS A 115 -10.36 5.77 10.35
C HIS A 115 -9.52 5.39 11.58
N SER A 116 -8.20 5.22 11.42
CA SER A 116 -7.26 5.12 12.53
C SER A 116 -7.10 6.49 13.19
N ASN A 117 -7.38 6.60 14.49
CA ASN A 117 -7.11 7.81 15.29
C ASN A 117 -5.61 8.10 15.48
N GLN A 118 -4.76 7.21 14.99
CA GLN A 118 -3.32 7.31 15.14
C GLN A 118 -2.71 7.58 13.77
N ARG A 119 -2.11 8.77 13.62
CA ARG A 119 -1.26 9.15 12.50
C ARG A 119 0.18 8.95 12.93
N PRO A 120 0.74 7.75 12.72
CA PRO A 120 2.12 7.54 13.12
C PRO A 120 3.02 8.42 12.25
N ASN A 121 3.99 9.06 12.89
CA ASN A 121 4.97 9.94 12.25
C ASN A 121 6.01 9.09 11.50
N LEU A 122 5.56 8.24 10.59
CA LEU A 122 6.36 7.25 9.85
C LEU A 122 6.98 7.84 8.59
N HIS A 123 6.66 9.10 8.31
CA HIS A 123 6.95 9.76 7.05
C HIS A 123 8.45 9.92 6.79
N GLU A 124 9.19 10.57 7.69
CA GLU A 124 10.63 10.80 7.52
C GLU A 124 11.42 9.49 7.43
N LEU A 125 10.98 8.46 8.16
CA LEU A 125 11.61 7.15 8.14
C LEU A 125 11.31 6.40 6.83
N ALA A 126 10.16 6.64 6.19
CA ALA A 126 9.71 5.92 4.99
C ALA A 126 10.26 6.48 3.68
N MET A 127 10.57 7.77 3.60
CA MET A 127 11.07 8.39 2.37
C MET A 127 12.34 7.75 1.80
N PRO A 128 13.38 7.41 2.59
CA PRO A 128 14.56 6.70 2.08
C PRO A 128 14.22 5.37 1.41
N ARG A 129 13.17 4.69 1.86
CA ARG A 129 12.76 3.38 1.34
C ARG A 129 11.96 3.51 0.05
N HIS A 130 11.05 4.49 -0.03
CA HIS A 130 10.42 4.84 -1.31
C HIS A 130 11.46 5.24 -2.35
N LYS A 131 12.50 5.99 -1.94
CA LYS A 131 13.61 6.34 -2.82
C LYS A 131 14.38 5.11 -3.30
N ALA A 132 14.61 4.12 -2.43
CA ALA A 132 15.27 2.87 -2.80
C ALA A 132 14.47 2.08 -3.85
N ILE A 133 13.14 2.02 -3.72
CA ILE A 133 12.26 1.38 -4.72
C ILE A 133 12.36 2.12 -6.05
N LEU A 134 12.20 3.45 -6.06
CA LEU A 134 12.33 4.27 -7.27
C LEU A 134 13.69 4.05 -7.94
N THR A 135 14.77 4.13 -7.16
CA THR A 135 16.14 3.96 -7.67
C THR A 135 16.35 2.59 -8.31
N ALA A 136 15.80 1.53 -7.71
CA ALA A 136 15.89 0.20 -8.28
C ALA A 136 15.08 0.07 -9.59
N ILE A 137 13.90 0.69 -9.67
CA ILE A 137 13.10 0.73 -10.90
C ILE A 137 13.82 1.53 -12.00
N GLU A 138 14.39 2.70 -11.66
CA GLU A 138 15.18 3.53 -12.57
C GLU A 138 16.39 2.75 -13.14
N ASN A 139 17.03 1.94 -12.31
CA ASN A 139 18.17 1.10 -12.70
C ASN A 139 17.77 -0.21 -13.36
N ARG A 140 16.47 -0.47 -13.57
CA ARG A 140 15.95 -1.74 -14.11
C ARG A 140 16.34 -2.97 -13.28
N ASP A 141 16.58 -2.77 -11.99
CA ASP A 141 16.97 -3.81 -11.04
C ASP A 141 15.72 -4.43 -10.40
N ALA A 142 15.21 -5.49 -11.03
CA ALA A 142 14.03 -6.20 -10.56
C ALA A 142 14.20 -6.81 -9.16
N LEU A 143 15.40 -7.31 -8.83
CA LEU A 143 15.68 -7.92 -7.52
C LEU A 143 15.80 -6.83 -6.46
N GLY A 144 16.49 -5.74 -6.76
CA GLY A 144 16.57 -4.55 -5.91
C GLY A 144 15.20 -3.96 -5.62
N ALA A 145 14.34 -3.82 -6.63
CA ALA A 145 13.00 -3.25 -6.47
C ALA A 145 12.11 -4.14 -5.58
N ARG A 146 12.17 -5.46 -5.79
CA ARG A 146 11.50 -6.43 -4.94
C ARG A 146 11.95 -6.32 -3.49
N HIS A 147 13.27 -6.31 -3.27
CA HIS A 147 13.84 -6.31 -1.92
C HIS A 147 13.56 -4.99 -1.19
N ALA A 148 13.72 -3.85 -1.86
CA ALA A 148 13.39 -2.54 -1.29
C ALA A 148 11.91 -2.45 -0.87
N THR A 149 11.01 -3.03 -1.66
CA THR A 149 9.57 -3.08 -1.34
C THR A 149 9.28 -3.95 -0.12
N LEU A 150 9.94 -5.12 0.00
CA LEU A 150 9.81 -5.98 1.18
C LEU A 150 10.26 -5.26 2.47
N VAL A 151 11.39 -4.55 2.42
CA VAL A 151 11.89 -3.76 3.55
C VAL A 151 10.90 -2.66 3.93
N GLN A 152 10.36 -1.93 2.95
CA GLN A 152 9.35 -0.89 3.18
C GLN A 152 8.10 -1.44 3.89
N LEU A 153 7.61 -2.61 3.47
CA LEU A 153 6.42 -3.23 4.06
C LEU A 153 6.67 -3.79 5.46
N ASP A 154 7.85 -4.33 5.73
CA ASP A 154 8.20 -4.82 7.07
C ASP A 154 8.30 -3.69 8.09
N ASP A 155 8.85 -2.55 7.69
CA ASP A 155 8.92 -1.35 8.51
C ASP A 155 7.53 -0.76 8.76
N ALA A 156 6.70 -0.69 7.71
CA ALA A 156 5.31 -0.25 7.85
C ALA A 156 4.51 -1.15 8.81
N ARG A 157 4.72 -2.47 8.73
CA ARG A 157 4.12 -3.44 9.65
C ARG A 157 4.60 -3.24 11.09
N SER A 158 5.90 -3.08 11.29
CA SER A 158 6.50 -2.88 12.61
C SER A 158 5.99 -1.59 13.26
N ALA A 159 5.91 -0.53 12.47
CA ALA A 159 5.33 0.73 12.89
C ALA A 159 3.85 0.62 13.28
N LEU A 160 3.03 -0.05 12.47
CA LEU A 160 1.63 -0.32 12.79
C LEU A 160 1.47 -1.13 14.08
N ASN A 161 2.34 -2.13 14.31
CA ASN A 161 2.31 -2.93 15.54
C ASN A 161 2.63 -2.10 16.79
N VAL A 162 3.55 -1.13 16.72
CA VAL A 162 3.84 -0.21 17.84
C VAL A 162 2.62 0.66 18.16
N VAL A 163 1.96 1.14 17.11
CA VAL A 163 0.83 2.06 17.17
C VAL A 163 -0.39 1.35 17.75
N LEU A 164 -0.73 0.19 17.20
CA LEU A 164 -1.86 -0.66 17.61
C LEU A 164 -1.59 -1.44 18.92
N GLY A 165 -0.34 -1.73 19.25
CA GLY A 165 0.05 -2.42 20.49
C GLY A 165 -0.04 -1.54 21.74
N ASN A 166 -0.01 -0.22 21.58
CA ASN A 166 -0.21 0.75 22.65
C ASN A 166 -1.68 0.86 23.11
N GLU A 167 -2.63 0.14 22.48
CA GLU A 167 -4.04 0.08 22.92
C GLU A 167 -4.30 -0.83 24.12
N THR A 168 -3.26 -1.52 24.64
CA THR A 168 -3.40 -2.50 25.73
C THR A 168 -3.00 -2.02 27.12
N ASN A 169 -2.87 -0.70 27.37
CA ASN A 169 -2.51 -0.18 28.69
C ASN A 169 -3.38 1.00 29.14
#